data_AF-A0A6C0JYI1-F1
#
_entry.id   AF-A0A6C0JYI1-F1
#
_cell.length_a   1.000
_cell.length_b   1.000
_cell.length_c   1.000
_cell.angle_alpha   90.00
_cell.angle_beta   90.00
_cell.angle_gamma   90.00
#
_symmetry.space_group_name_H-M   'P 1'
#
loop_
_entity.id
_entity.type
_entity.pdbx_description
1 polymer ?
#
loop_
_entity_poly.entity_id
_entity_poly.type
_entity_poly.pdbx_seq_one_letter_code
_entity_poly.pdbx_strand_id
1 'polypeptide(L)'
;MKFYHLTEKPYSKFTTRLVGIGIKPIGLWLAPKGVWEEFIKYEFLEDHFKYKYMYEFDIDMKKLIIVKTYEDIKKINDMYGLKVKSKLFSKYKYMNKYKNYFVDWTRLQRDSGKAGFYVKNALIKQARDEFMWYYGFDVESMSIWNNDAIKSFRLYKTLA
;
A
#
# COMPACT_ATOMS: atom_id res chain seq x y z
N MET A 1 14.83 -2.54 -8.19
CA MET A 1 14.11 -1.49 -8.95
C MET A 1 13.95 -0.30 -8.03
N LYS A 2 14.05 0.92 -8.55
CA LYS A 2 14.05 2.14 -7.72
C LYS A 2 12.64 2.61 -7.40
N PHE A 3 12.39 2.94 -6.14
CA PHE A 3 11.15 3.52 -5.64
C PHE A 3 11.44 4.64 -4.64
N TYR A 4 10.46 5.48 -4.37
CA TYR A 4 10.65 6.72 -3.61
C TYR A 4 9.73 6.77 -2.39
N HIS A 5 10.28 7.28 -1.29
CA HIS A 5 9.56 7.56 -0.05
C HIS A 5 9.62 9.06 0.24
N LEU A 6 8.48 9.65 0.61
CA LEU A 6 8.41 11.02 1.10
C LEU A 6 8.22 11.00 2.62
N THR A 7 8.99 11.83 3.33
CA THR A 7 8.93 11.94 4.79
C THR A 7 9.28 13.35 5.25
N GLU A 8 8.68 13.79 6.35
CA GLU A 8 9.02 15.05 7.02
C GLU A 8 10.33 14.96 7.80
N LYS A 9 10.67 13.77 8.31
CA LYS A 9 11.85 13.53 9.15
C LYS A 9 12.92 12.74 8.40
N PRO A 10 14.22 12.96 8.69
CA PRO A 10 15.28 12.13 8.14
C PRO A 10 15.05 10.65 8.41
N TYR A 11 15.20 9.83 7.38
CA TYR A 11 15.09 8.38 7.46
C TYR A 11 16.48 7.77 7.68
N SER A 12 16.69 7.16 8.84
CA SER A 12 18.00 6.61 9.24
C SER A 12 18.07 5.08 9.19
N LYS A 13 16.97 4.39 9.50
CA LYS A 13 16.90 2.93 9.48
C LYS A 13 15.48 2.43 9.26
N PHE A 14 15.37 1.25 8.65
CA PHE A 14 14.11 0.52 8.58
C PHE A 14 13.91 -0.37 9.81
N THR A 15 12.67 -0.43 10.29
CA THR A 15 12.23 -1.38 11.32
C THR A 15 11.12 -2.25 10.77
N THR A 16 11.19 -3.56 11.00
CA THR A 16 10.12 -4.51 10.68
C THR A 16 8.84 -4.12 11.38
N ARG A 17 7.70 -4.25 10.69
CA ARG A 17 6.39 -3.79 11.16
C ARG A 17 5.41 -4.95 11.28
N LEU A 18 4.55 -4.88 12.29
CA LEU A 18 3.36 -5.73 12.41
C LEU A 18 2.28 -5.17 11.47
N VAL A 19 1.84 -5.98 10.51
CA VAL A 19 0.96 -5.53 9.42
C VAL A 19 -0.52 -5.52 9.78
N GLY A 20 -0.96 -6.40 10.69
CA GLY A 20 -2.31 -6.41 11.26
C GLY A 20 -3.43 -6.79 10.29
N ILE A 21 -4.65 -6.34 10.61
CA ILE A 21 -5.85 -6.47 9.79
C ILE A 21 -6.31 -5.06 9.42
N GLY A 22 -6.65 -4.83 8.15
CA GLY A 22 -7.16 -3.52 7.73
C GLY A 22 -7.39 -3.38 6.23
N ILE A 23 -7.77 -2.18 5.80
CA ILE A 23 -7.94 -1.81 4.37
C ILE A 23 -6.58 -1.85 3.65
N LYS A 24 -5.56 -1.26 4.28
CA LYS A 24 -4.19 -1.22 3.79
C LYS A 24 -3.26 -1.88 4.81
N PRO A 25 -2.16 -2.53 4.38
CA PRO A 25 -1.15 -3.04 5.29
C PRO A 25 -0.36 -1.90 5.94
N ILE A 26 0.15 -2.13 7.14
CA ILE A 26 1.11 -1.23 7.78
C ILE A 26 2.51 -1.50 7.20
N GLY A 27 3.20 -0.47 6.72
CA GLY A 27 4.49 -0.61 6.06
C GLY A 27 5.20 0.71 5.80
N LEU A 28 6.43 0.62 5.29
CA LEU A 28 7.08 1.72 4.58
C LEU A 28 6.45 1.83 3.19
N TRP A 29 5.79 2.94 2.94
CA TRP A 29 5.14 3.20 1.66
C TRP A 29 6.11 3.81 0.65
N LEU A 30 6.23 3.15 -0.51
CA LEU A 30 7.06 3.57 -1.62
C LEU A 30 6.23 3.61 -2.91
N ALA A 31 6.60 4.46 -3.86
CA ALA A 31 5.99 4.51 -5.18
C ALA A 31 7.05 4.77 -6.27
N PRO A 32 6.75 4.52 -7.55
CA PRO A 32 7.61 4.96 -8.64
C PRO A 32 7.89 6.47 -8.59
N LYS A 33 8.94 6.90 -9.30
CA LYS A 33 9.34 8.31 -9.34
C LYS A 33 8.17 9.19 -9.78
N GLY A 34 7.92 10.30 -9.08
CA GLY A 34 6.91 11.28 -9.44
C GLY A 34 5.49 10.93 -8.99
N VAL A 35 5.18 9.65 -8.73
CA VAL A 35 3.82 9.21 -8.39
C VAL A 35 3.32 9.86 -7.10
N TRP A 36 4.17 9.97 -6.08
CA TRP A 36 3.77 10.66 -4.85
C TRP A 36 3.57 12.15 -5.06
N GLU A 37 4.49 12.80 -5.75
CA GLU A 37 4.40 14.24 -6.02
C GLU A 37 3.15 14.58 -6.85
N GLU A 38 2.83 13.80 -7.87
CA GLU A 38 1.60 13.95 -8.67
C GLU A 38 0.36 13.72 -7.81
N PHE A 39 0.31 12.64 -7.03
CA PHE A 39 -0.82 12.33 -6.16
C PHE A 39 -1.09 13.45 -5.15
N ILE A 40 -0.05 13.96 -4.49
CA ILE A 40 -0.16 15.06 -3.52
C ILE A 40 -0.68 16.33 -4.19
N LYS A 41 -0.15 16.66 -5.38
CA LYS A 41 -0.58 17.82 -6.15
C LYS A 41 -2.06 17.78 -6.50
N TYR A 42 -2.59 16.61 -6.87
CA TYR A 42 -4.00 16.46 -7.26
C TYR A 42 -4.96 16.33 -6.07
N GLU A 43 -4.59 15.60 -5.02
CA GLU A 43 -5.53 15.29 -3.92
C GLU A 43 -5.47 16.28 -2.75
N PHE A 44 -4.31 16.84 -2.45
CA PHE A 44 -4.08 17.53 -1.17
C PHE A 44 -3.87 19.04 -1.29
N LEU A 45 -4.09 19.64 -2.47
CA LEU A 45 -3.89 21.07 -2.71
C LEU A 45 -2.59 21.58 -2.04
N GLU A 46 -1.43 20.97 -2.30
CA GLU A 46 -0.06 21.25 -1.78
C GLU A 46 0.14 21.55 -0.26
N ASP A 47 -0.69 22.38 0.37
CA ASP A 47 -0.61 22.91 1.74
C ASP A 47 -0.85 21.86 2.85
N HIS A 48 -1.51 20.74 2.55
CA HIS A 48 -1.87 19.75 3.57
C HIS A 48 -0.84 18.63 3.76
N PHE A 49 0.06 18.41 2.80
CA PHE A 49 1.02 17.31 2.86
C PHE A 49 2.45 17.83 2.99
N LYS A 50 2.96 17.85 4.23
CA LYS A 50 4.31 18.32 4.55
C LYS A 50 5.31 17.19 4.43
N TYR A 51 6.25 17.31 3.49
CA TYR A 51 7.39 16.41 3.35
C TYR A 51 8.65 17.20 3.00
N LYS A 52 9.75 16.86 3.66
CA LYS A 52 11.03 17.58 3.54
C LYS A 52 12.11 16.74 2.87
N TYR A 53 11.97 15.42 2.92
CA TYR A 53 12.98 14.51 2.40
C TYR A 53 12.33 13.51 1.46
N MET A 54 12.99 13.28 0.34
CA MET A 54 12.71 12.16 -0.55
C MET A 54 13.88 11.20 -0.53
N TYR A 55 13.58 9.93 -0.25
CA TYR A 55 14.56 8.85 -0.27
C TYR A 55 14.30 7.92 -1.44
N GLU A 56 15.37 7.52 -2.12
CA GLU A 56 15.34 6.49 -3.15
C GLU A 56 15.71 5.14 -2.53
N PHE A 57 14.90 4.13 -2.78
CA PHE A 57 15.08 2.76 -2.32
C PHE A 57 15.30 1.84 -3.51
N ASP A 58 16.28 0.95 -3.44
CA ASP A 58 16.41 -0.17 -4.36
C ASP A 58 15.76 -1.42 -3.78
N ILE A 59 14.74 -1.90 -4.46
CA ILE A 59 13.89 -2.99 -3.99
C ILE A 59 14.12 -4.27 -4.80
N ASP A 60 14.26 -5.40 -4.09
CA ASP A 60 14.17 -6.74 -4.67
C ASP A 60 12.72 -7.14 -4.91
N MET A 61 12.27 -6.98 -6.16
CA MET A 61 10.89 -7.31 -6.55
C MET A 61 10.54 -8.79 -6.34
N LYS A 62 11.52 -9.69 -6.29
CA LYS A 62 11.27 -11.13 -6.04
C LYS A 62 10.77 -11.40 -4.61
N LYS A 63 11.07 -10.48 -3.69
CA LYS A 63 10.67 -10.54 -2.27
C LYS A 63 9.28 -9.96 -2.02
N LEU A 64 8.60 -9.45 -3.05
CA LEU A 64 7.26 -8.86 -2.93
C LEU A 64 6.16 -9.77 -3.45
N ILE A 65 4.95 -9.55 -2.94
CA ILE A 65 3.70 -9.93 -3.60
C ILE A 65 3.40 -8.83 -4.62
N ILE A 66 3.26 -9.19 -5.89
CA ILE A 66 2.95 -8.23 -6.97
C ILE A 66 1.51 -8.43 -7.38
N VAL A 67 0.73 -7.35 -7.35
CA VAL A 67 -0.67 -7.31 -7.74
C VAL A 67 -0.82 -6.40 -8.95
N LYS A 68 -1.24 -6.97 -10.09
CA LYS A 68 -1.33 -6.25 -11.36
C LYS A 68 -2.65 -6.48 -12.10
N THR A 69 -3.37 -7.56 -11.81
CA THR A 69 -4.66 -7.86 -12.46
C THR A 69 -5.80 -8.00 -11.45
N TYR A 70 -7.03 -8.03 -11.97
CA TYR A 70 -8.22 -8.32 -11.18
C TYR A 70 -8.12 -9.70 -10.49
N GLU A 71 -7.57 -10.71 -11.18
CA GLU A 71 -7.42 -12.06 -10.67
C GLU A 71 -6.46 -12.13 -9.48
N ASP A 72 -5.36 -11.36 -9.51
CA ASP A 72 -4.43 -11.25 -8.37
C ASP A 72 -5.17 -10.73 -7.13
N ILE A 73 -5.96 -9.66 -7.32
CA ILE A 73 -6.74 -8.98 -6.27
C ILE A 73 -7.81 -9.94 -5.73
N LYS A 74 -8.56 -10.58 -6.63
CA LYS A 74 -9.60 -11.56 -6.27
C LYS A 74 -9.00 -12.72 -5.49
N LYS A 75 -7.85 -13.25 -5.89
CA LYS A 75 -7.17 -14.34 -5.19
C LYS A 75 -6.81 -13.94 -3.75
N ILE A 76 -6.25 -12.76 -3.54
CA ILE A 76 -5.96 -12.25 -2.20
C ILE A 76 -7.24 -12.09 -1.39
N ASN A 77 -8.28 -11.51 -2.01
CA ASN A 77 -9.56 -11.32 -1.37
C ASN A 77 -10.19 -12.64 -0.91
N ASP A 78 -10.18 -13.66 -1.75
CA ASP A 78 -10.80 -14.95 -1.46
C ASP A 78 -10.06 -15.72 -0.36
N MET A 79 -8.73 -15.57 -0.27
CA MET A 79 -7.92 -16.29 0.71
C MET A 79 -7.78 -15.55 2.05
N TYR A 80 -7.76 -14.21 2.03
CA TYR A 80 -7.38 -13.39 3.18
C TYR A 80 -8.35 -12.25 3.47
N GLY A 81 -9.35 -12.04 2.63
CA GLY A 81 -10.33 -10.98 2.83
C GLY A 81 -11.30 -11.31 3.96
N LEU A 82 -11.60 -10.30 4.77
CA LEU A 82 -12.49 -10.38 5.91
C LEU A 82 -13.71 -9.50 5.68
N LYS A 83 -14.89 -10.11 5.81
CA LYS A 83 -16.15 -9.39 5.84
C LYS A 83 -16.42 -8.92 7.27
N VAL A 84 -16.57 -7.62 7.45
CA VAL A 84 -16.92 -7.05 8.74
C VAL A 84 -18.44 -7.11 8.89
N LYS A 85 -18.94 -7.97 9.78
CA LYS A 85 -20.33 -7.91 10.25
C LYS A 85 -20.44 -6.86 11.36
N SER A 86 -20.24 -5.59 11.04
CA SER A 86 -20.40 -4.51 12.01
C SER A 86 -21.76 -3.84 11.81
N LYS A 87 -22.52 -3.71 12.91
CA LYS A 87 -23.76 -2.91 12.97
C LYS A 87 -23.52 -1.45 12.55
N LEU A 88 -22.28 -0.95 12.68
CA LEU A 88 -21.89 0.39 12.28
C LEU A 88 -21.79 0.55 10.76
N PHE A 89 -21.47 -0.52 10.02
CA PHE A 89 -21.42 -0.49 8.55
C PHE A 89 -22.76 -0.89 7.93
N SER A 90 -23.58 -1.69 8.61
CA SER A 90 -24.90 -2.09 8.11
C SER A 90 -25.88 -0.93 7.95
N LYS A 91 -25.69 0.19 8.67
CA LYS A 91 -26.49 1.42 8.49
C LYS A 91 -26.16 2.18 7.20
N TYR A 92 -24.98 1.96 6.61
CA TYR A 92 -24.56 2.63 5.38
C TYR A 92 -24.83 1.72 4.18
N LYS A 93 -26.01 1.86 3.56
CA LYS A 93 -26.47 1.01 2.45
C LYS A 93 -25.46 0.87 1.30
N TYR A 94 -24.67 1.91 1.02
CA TYR A 94 -23.64 1.89 -0.02
C TYR A 94 -22.44 0.99 0.32
N MET A 95 -22.18 0.72 1.60
CA MET A 95 -21.10 -0.17 2.03
C MET A 95 -21.44 -1.64 1.74
N ASN A 96 -22.72 -2.01 1.81
CA ASN A 96 -23.19 -3.38 1.58
C ASN A 96 -22.87 -3.95 0.17
N LYS A 97 -22.43 -3.10 -0.78
CA LYS A 97 -22.03 -3.54 -2.12
C LYS A 97 -20.69 -4.31 -2.14
N TYR A 98 -19.83 -4.10 -1.15
CA TYR A 98 -18.49 -4.69 -1.12
C TYR A 98 -18.51 -6.11 -0.56
N LYS A 99 -17.74 -7.02 -1.18
CA LYS A 99 -17.62 -8.42 -0.74
C LYS A 99 -16.92 -8.49 0.61
N ASN A 100 -15.72 -7.88 0.69
CA ASN A 100 -14.89 -7.80 1.90
C ASN A 100 -14.40 -6.37 2.11
N TYR A 101 -14.16 -6.02 3.38
CA TYR A 101 -13.72 -4.68 3.76
C TYR A 101 -12.25 -4.60 4.10
N PHE A 102 -11.75 -5.66 4.75
CA PHE A 102 -10.38 -5.73 5.24
C PHE A 102 -9.69 -6.96 4.68
N VAL A 103 -8.37 -6.97 4.81
CA VAL A 103 -7.53 -8.13 4.56
C VAL A 103 -6.78 -8.47 5.85
N ASP A 104 -6.65 -9.75 6.14
CA ASP A 104 -5.72 -10.24 7.15
C ASP A 104 -4.29 -10.23 6.59
N TRP A 105 -3.66 -9.06 6.69
CA TRP A 105 -2.29 -8.86 6.19
C TRP A 105 -1.29 -9.71 6.97
N THR A 106 -1.54 -9.96 8.26
CA THR A 106 -0.68 -10.81 9.10
C THR A 106 -0.66 -12.22 8.57
N ARG A 107 -1.84 -12.77 8.25
CA ARG A 107 -1.94 -14.09 7.61
C ARG A 107 -1.31 -14.10 6.23
N LEU A 108 -1.57 -13.09 5.39
CA LEU A 108 -0.96 -13.00 4.06
C LEU A 108 0.58 -12.99 4.15
N GLN A 109 1.14 -12.16 5.03
CA GLN A 109 2.58 -12.06 5.26
C GLN A 109 3.19 -13.40 5.67
N ARG A 110 2.55 -14.07 6.65
CA ARG A 110 3.02 -15.37 7.14
C ARG A 110 2.95 -16.44 6.06
N ASP A 111 1.80 -16.59 5.41
CA ASP A 111 1.54 -17.65 4.45
C ASP A 111 2.38 -17.47 3.16
N SER A 112 2.70 -16.23 2.77
CA SER A 112 3.49 -15.95 1.57
C SER A 112 5.01 -15.89 1.81
N GLY A 113 5.45 -15.64 3.05
CA GLY A 113 6.85 -15.38 3.39
C GLY A 113 7.46 -14.17 2.66
N LYS A 114 6.63 -13.21 2.23
CA LYS A 114 7.06 -12.04 1.44
C LYS A 114 7.31 -10.84 2.35
N ALA A 115 8.18 -9.95 1.90
CA ALA A 115 8.63 -8.79 2.68
C ALA A 115 7.82 -7.51 2.41
N GLY A 116 6.90 -7.57 1.45
CA GLY A 116 5.99 -6.47 1.14
C GLY A 116 4.99 -6.81 0.05
N PHE A 117 4.19 -5.82 -0.27
CA PHE A 117 3.07 -5.88 -1.19
C PHE A 117 3.12 -4.70 -2.15
N TYR A 118 2.97 -4.96 -3.45
CA TYR A 118 3.06 -3.94 -4.50
C TYR A 118 1.82 -3.97 -5.39
N VAL A 119 1.06 -2.88 -5.36
CA VAL A 119 -0.04 -2.63 -6.27
C VAL A 119 0.52 -1.90 -7.49
N LYS A 120 0.68 -2.65 -8.59
CA LYS A 120 1.20 -2.10 -9.85
C LYS A 120 0.14 -1.32 -10.64
N ASN A 121 -1.13 -1.68 -10.46
CA ASN A 121 -2.26 -0.95 -11.03
C ASN A 121 -3.29 -0.76 -9.91
N ALA A 122 -3.57 0.50 -9.55
CA ALA A 122 -4.52 0.88 -8.51
C ALA A 122 -5.93 1.20 -9.05
N LEU A 123 -6.08 1.27 -10.38
CA LEU A 123 -7.26 1.80 -11.05
C LEU A 123 -8.08 0.72 -11.78
N ILE A 124 -7.96 -0.55 -11.37
CA ILE A 124 -8.76 -1.64 -11.93
C ILE A 124 -10.22 -1.48 -11.49
N LYS A 125 -11.04 -0.84 -12.34
CA LYS A 125 -12.42 -0.43 -12.03
C LYS A 125 -13.24 -1.54 -11.35
N GLN A 126 -13.28 -2.73 -11.94
CA GLN A 126 -14.04 -3.85 -11.38
C GLN A 126 -13.60 -4.19 -9.95
N ALA A 127 -12.30 -4.25 -9.69
CA ALA A 127 -11.79 -4.58 -8.37
C ALA A 127 -12.09 -3.47 -7.33
N ARG A 128 -12.05 -2.19 -7.77
CA ARG A 128 -12.44 -1.03 -6.93
C ARG A 128 -13.94 -1.04 -6.59
N ASP A 129 -14.78 -1.54 -7.49
CA ASP A 129 -16.22 -1.67 -7.28
C ASP A 129 -16.55 -2.85 -6.34
N GLU A 130 -15.77 -3.93 -6.39
CA GLU A 130 -16.04 -5.18 -5.65
C GLU A 130 -15.36 -5.29 -4.27
N PHE A 131 -14.15 -4.73 -4.11
CA PHE A 131 -13.31 -4.94 -2.92
C PHE A 131 -12.91 -3.61 -2.27
N MET A 132 -13.50 -3.30 -1.11
CA MET A 132 -13.27 -2.02 -0.42
C MET A 132 -11.81 -1.83 0.02
N TRP A 133 -11.13 -2.93 0.40
CA TRP A 133 -9.72 -2.84 0.77
C TRP A 133 -8.86 -2.34 -0.41
N TYR A 134 -9.17 -2.80 -1.62
CA TYR A 134 -8.47 -2.41 -2.84
C TYR A 134 -8.88 -1.01 -3.32
N TYR A 135 -10.15 -0.63 -3.16
CA TYR A 135 -10.62 0.74 -3.41
C TYR A 135 -9.77 1.79 -2.68
N GLY A 136 -9.25 1.45 -1.50
CA GLY A 136 -8.38 2.33 -0.73
C GLY A 136 -7.07 2.67 -1.43
N PHE A 137 -6.57 1.91 -2.42
CA PHE A 137 -5.33 2.23 -3.12
C PHE A 137 -5.58 3.23 -4.23
N ASP A 138 -4.98 4.41 -4.15
CA ASP A 138 -5.27 5.51 -5.08
C ASP A 138 -4.30 5.55 -6.26
N VAL A 139 -3.05 5.16 -6.01
CA VAL A 139 -1.96 5.18 -7.00
C VAL A 139 -1.09 3.92 -6.91
N GLU A 140 -0.31 3.69 -7.97
CA GLU A 140 0.72 2.65 -8.00
C GLU A 140 1.69 2.82 -6.81
N SER A 141 1.66 1.87 -5.88
CA SER A 141 2.36 2.00 -4.62
C SER A 141 2.62 0.63 -4.00
N MET A 142 3.63 0.57 -3.15
CA MET A 142 3.97 -0.62 -2.38
C MET A 142 4.11 -0.30 -0.90
N SER A 143 3.87 -1.32 -0.10
CA SER A 143 4.06 -1.33 1.35
C SER A 143 5.10 -2.39 1.70
N ILE A 144 6.24 -1.96 2.25
CA ILE A 144 7.32 -2.83 2.73
C ILE A 144 7.21 -2.99 4.24
N TRP A 145 7.00 -4.22 4.70
CA TRP A 145 6.85 -4.53 6.14
C TRP A 145 8.05 -5.27 6.74
N ASN A 146 8.95 -5.79 5.90
CA ASN A 146 10.22 -6.42 6.31
C ASN A 146 11.39 -5.87 5.45
N ASN A 147 12.58 -5.71 6.04
CA ASN A 147 13.77 -5.15 5.38
C ASN A 147 14.38 -6.08 4.32
N ASP A 148 14.03 -7.37 4.29
CA ASP A 148 14.57 -8.35 3.33
C ASP A 148 14.40 -7.95 1.84
N ALA A 149 13.44 -7.07 1.53
CA ALA A 149 13.25 -6.54 0.18
C ALA A 149 14.11 -5.31 -0.14
N ILE A 150 14.70 -4.65 0.85
CA ILE A 150 15.47 -3.41 0.69
C ILE A 150 16.94 -3.77 0.46
N LYS A 151 17.42 -3.56 -0.77
CA LYS A 151 18.84 -3.76 -1.10
C LYS A 151 19.70 -2.60 -0.63
N SER A 152 19.20 -1.38 -0.79
CA SER A 152 19.84 -0.14 -0.34
C SER A 152 18.84 1.01 -0.36
N PHE A 153 19.16 2.10 0.32
CA PHE A 153 18.46 3.37 0.18
C PHE A 153 19.41 4.54 0.36
N ARG A 154 19.06 5.70 -0.20
CA ARG A 154 19.82 6.95 -0.07
C ARG A 154 18.89 8.15 -0.06
N LEU A 155 19.33 9.23 0.58
CA LEU A 155 18.69 10.53 0.40
C LEU A 155 18.79 10.90 -1.08
N TYR A 156 17.66 11.20 -1.71
CA TYR A 156 17.59 11.61 -3.11
C TYR A 156 17.55 13.13 -3.25
N LYS A 157 16.65 13.79 -2.50
CA LYS A 157 16.60 15.25 -2.41
C LYS A 157 16.03 15.70 -1.06
N THR A 158 16.48 16.87 -0.61
CA THR A 158 15.78 17.66 0.40
C THR A 158 14.90 18.66 -0.34
N LEU A 159 13.68 18.85 0.15
CA LEU A 159 12.74 19.85 -0.35
C LEU A 159 12.77 21.02 0.63
N ALA A 160 12.84 22.22 0.05
CA ALA A 160 12.89 23.47 0.77
C ALA A 160 11.55 23.74 1.47
#